data_AF-A0A6G3MKL8-F1
#
_entry.id   AF-A0A6G3MKL8-F1
#
_cell.length_a   1.000
_cell.length_b   1.000
_cell.length_c   1.000
_cell.angle_alpha   90.00
_cell.angle_beta   90.00
_cell.angle_gamma   90.00
#
_symmetry.space_group_name_H-M   'P 1'
#
loop_
_entity.id
_entity.type
_entity.pdbx_description
1 polymer ?
#
loop_
_entity_poly.entity_id
_entity_poly.type
_entity_poly.pdbx_seq_one_letter_code
_entity_poly.pdbx_strand_id
1 'polypeptide(L)'
;KGESSIKFYEFDAEPEPKLHNISTFTSQEAHRAVAFGTKLSCNFMANEVIHAVRVVSKGLEEISFIVPRKSELFQDDLFPDTFSETASMSAQDFEDGKISDPALINLKTYIFPDGTTPSITRSSTLINRRETTTDRRTLQSSQSMVLNIFDMNTEMNNLKAEVARLTQLVQTLVDKQQ
;
A
#
# COMPACT_ATOMS: atom_id res chain seq x y z
N LYS A 1 28.65 -1.04 20.07
CA LYS A 1 27.44 -0.50 20.72
C LYS A 1 26.69 0.26 19.63
N GLY A 2 25.44 -0.08 19.35
CA GLY A 2 24.66 0.54 18.27
C GLY A 2 23.97 1.83 18.71
N GLU A 3 23.43 2.57 17.75
CA GLU A 3 22.55 3.71 18.00
C GLU A 3 21.20 3.25 18.55
N SER A 4 20.50 4.10 19.31
CA SER A 4 19.15 3.82 19.82
C SER A 4 18.11 4.86 19.38
N SER A 5 18.48 5.71 18.42
CA SER A 5 17.60 6.74 17.86
C SER A 5 17.58 6.72 16.34
N ILE A 6 16.45 7.12 15.75
CA ILE A 6 16.25 7.31 14.31
C ILE A 6 15.72 8.73 14.11
N LYS A 7 16.45 9.54 13.36
CA LYS A 7 16.09 10.93 13.07
C LYS A 7 15.43 11.03 11.70
N PHE A 8 14.34 11.76 11.63
CA PHE A 8 13.58 12.01 10.40
C PHE A 8 13.80 13.46 9.98
N TYR A 9 14.05 13.64 8.69
CA TYR A 9 14.27 14.94 8.07
C TYR A 9 13.35 15.09 6.87
N GLU A 10 12.85 16.30 6.68
CA GLU A 10 12.26 16.75 5.43
C GLU A 10 13.38 17.35 4.57
N PHE A 11 13.37 17.03 3.29
CA PHE A 11 14.33 17.54 2.33
C PHE A 11 13.62 18.46 1.34
N ASP A 12 13.95 19.74 1.41
CA ASP A 12 13.48 20.76 0.46
C ASP A 12 14.59 21.03 -0.55
N ALA A 13 14.35 20.76 -1.82
CA ALA A 13 15.36 20.91 -2.88
C ALA A 13 15.55 22.35 -3.36
N GLU A 14 14.51 23.19 -3.27
CA GLU A 14 14.43 24.52 -3.87
C GLU A 14 13.98 25.56 -2.83
N PRO A 15 14.46 26.82 -2.89
CA PRO A 15 15.46 27.38 -3.82
C PRO A 15 16.92 27.02 -3.48
N GLU A 16 17.17 26.46 -2.30
CA GLU A 16 18.46 25.92 -1.88
C GLU A 16 18.21 24.62 -1.11
N PRO A 17 18.98 23.54 -1.35
CA PRO A 17 18.81 22.27 -0.65
C PRO A 17 18.92 22.40 0.88
N LYS A 18 17.84 22.13 1.61
CA LYS A 18 17.77 22.21 3.07
C LYS A 18 17.20 20.94 3.67
N LEU A 19 17.75 20.57 4.85
CA LEU A 19 17.24 19.47 5.67
C LEU A 19 16.61 20.03 6.93
N HIS A 20 15.32 19.80 7.09
CA HIS A 20 14.54 20.22 8.24
C HIS A 20 14.29 19.02 9.15
N ASN A 21 14.77 19.07 10.41
CA ASN A 21 14.49 17.97 11.34
C ASN A 21 13.00 17.96 11.71
N ILE A 22 12.33 16.84 11.45
CA ILE A 22 10.90 16.66 11.75
C ILE A 22 10.74 16.07 13.15
N SER A 23 11.41 14.94 13.40
CA SER A 23 11.23 14.17 14.62
C SER A 23 12.42 13.24 14.87
N THR A 24 12.48 12.68 16.08
CA THR A 24 13.44 11.64 16.46
C THR A 24 12.71 10.54 17.22
N PHE A 25 12.70 9.33 16.66
CA PHE A 25 12.34 8.14 17.41
C PHE A 25 13.51 7.77 18.32
N THR A 26 13.27 7.49 19.60
CA THR A 26 14.30 7.10 20.57
C THR A 26 13.85 5.89 21.36
N SER A 27 14.77 4.96 21.62
CA SER A 27 14.56 3.76 22.42
C SER A 27 15.66 3.56 23.46
N GLN A 28 15.38 2.73 24.46
CA GLN A 28 16.36 2.30 25.45
C GLN A 28 17.32 1.22 24.90
N GLU A 29 16.84 0.40 23.95
CA GLU A 29 17.64 -0.64 23.33
C GLU A 29 18.28 -0.12 22.04
N ALA A 30 19.57 -0.42 21.88
CA ALA A 30 20.30 -0.13 20.66
C ALA A 30 19.79 -1.01 19.51
N HIS A 31 19.62 -0.39 18.35
CA HIS A 31 19.31 -1.07 17.09
C HIS A 31 20.48 -1.99 16.70
N ARG A 32 20.17 -3.23 16.34
CA ARG A 32 21.13 -4.17 15.71
C ARG A 32 21.00 -4.12 14.19
N ALA A 33 19.79 -3.97 13.70
CA ALA A 33 19.45 -3.75 12.30
C ALA A 33 18.15 -2.95 12.20
N VAL A 34 17.98 -2.22 11.11
CA VAL A 34 16.73 -1.54 10.74
C VAL A 34 16.52 -1.77 9.25
N ALA A 35 15.32 -2.18 8.88
CA ALA A 35 14.87 -2.31 7.50
C ALA A 35 13.65 -1.44 7.29
N PHE A 36 13.57 -0.78 6.14
CA PHE A 36 12.42 0.03 5.74
C PHE A 36 11.60 -0.77 4.72
N GLY A 37 10.29 -0.78 4.90
CA GLY A 37 9.36 -1.39 3.97
C GLY A 37 9.15 -0.51 2.72
N THR A 38 8.57 -1.11 1.69
CA THR A 38 8.12 -0.39 0.49
C THR A 38 6.87 0.44 0.82
N LYS A 39 6.48 1.36 -0.07
CA LYS A 39 5.22 2.09 0.10
C LYS A 39 4.02 1.15 0.22
N LEU A 40 4.02 0.04 -0.51
CA LEU A 40 3.00 -1.00 -0.43
C LEU A 40 2.85 -1.67 0.94
N SER A 41 3.89 -1.63 1.78
CA SER A 41 3.84 -2.19 3.13
C SER A 41 3.20 -1.26 4.17
N CYS A 42 2.96 0.01 3.82
CA CYS A 42 2.38 0.98 4.74
C CYS A 42 0.86 0.80 4.88
N ASN A 43 0.34 1.01 6.08
CA ASN A 43 -1.10 1.15 6.33
C ASN A 43 -1.58 2.57 5.97
N PHE A 44 -2.03 2.73 4.73
CA PHE A 44 -2.51 4.02 4.19
C PHE A 44 -3.72 4.57 4.94
N MET A 45 -4.60 3.69 5.45
CA MET A 45 -5.78 4.11 6.20
C MET A 45 -5.42 4.71 7.56
N ALA A 46 -4.27 4.32 8.12
CA ALA A 46 -3.72 4.91 9.33
C ALA A 46 -2.84 6.15 9.05
N ASN A 47 -2.71 6.58 7.79
CA ASN A 47 -1.78 7.62 7.35
C ASN A 47 -0.31 7.28 7.69
N GLU A 48 0.04 5.99 7.68
CA GLU A 48 1.43 5.54 7.81
C GLU A 48 2.16 5.83 6.50
N VAL A 49 3.22 6.63 6.55
CA VAL A 49 4.00 7.00 5.36
C VAL A 49 5.35 6.29 5.29
N ILE A 50 5.81 5.72 6.41
CA ILE A 50 6.98 4.84 6.50
C ILE A 50 6.66 3.71 7.49
N HIS A 51 6.79 2.48 7.02
CA HIS A 51 6.83 1.29 7.86
C HIS A 51 8.28 0.80 7.96
N ALA A 52 8.77 0.56 9.17
CA ALA A 52 10.10 0.04 9.39
C ALA A 52 10.10 -1.10 10.41
N VAL A 53 11.04 -2.01 10.28
CA VAL A 53 11.23 -3.13 11.18
C VAL A 53 12.64 -3.05 11.74
N ARG A 54 12.79 -3.13 13.05
CA ARG A 54 14.07 -3.13 13.72
C ARG A 54 14.33 -4.41 14.48
N VAL A 55 15.61 -4.77 14.59
CA VAL A 55 16.08 -5.86 15.44
C VAL A 55 16.73 -5.26 16.68
N VAL A 56 16.26 -5.68 17.85
CA VAL A 56 16.79 -5.33 19.18
C VAL A 56 17.22 -6.60 19.92
N SER A 57 17.60 -6.50 21.20
CA SER A 57 18.11 -7.68 21.92
C SER A 57 17.02 -8.68 22.27
N LYS A 58 15.79 -8.19 22.47
CA LYS A 58 14.63 -9.01 22.83
C LYS A 58 13.86 -9.56 21.63
N GLY A 59 14.20 -9.16 20.41
CA GLY A 59 13.52 -9.63 19.20
C GLY A 59 13.38 -8.54 18.15
N LEU A 60 12.29 -8.64 17.39
CA LEU A 60 11.96 -7.78 16.27
C LEU A 60 10.79 -6.86 16.63
N GLU A 61 10.89 -5.59 16.28
CA GLU A 61 9.88 -4.57 16.60
C GLU A 61 9.57 -3.73 15.37
N GLU A 62 8.29 -3.44 15.16
CA GLU A 62 7.82 -2.54 14.10
C GLU A 62 7.85 -1.08 14.56
N ILE A 63 8.15 -0.18 13.62
CA ILE A 63 8.14 1.27 13.79
C ILE A 63 7.29 1.86 12.67
N SER A 64 6.15 2.42 13.06
CA SER A 64 5.23 3.12 12.16
C SER A 64 5.43 4.63 12.27
N PHE A 65 5.71 5.29 11.14
CA PHE A 65 5.71 6.74 11.06
C PHE A 65 4.40 7.23 10.44
N ILE A 66 3.58 7.87 11.26
CA ILE A 66 2.21 8.27 10.92
C ILE A 66 2.10 9.79 10.85
N VAL A 67 1.51 10.30 9.77
CA VAL A 67 1.12 11.70 9.66
C VAL A 67 -0.24 11.89 10.36
N PRO A 68 -0.33 12.71 11.42
CA PRO A 68 -1.57 12.88 12.16
C PRO A 68 -2.60 13.65 11.32
N ARG A 69 -3.60 12.93 10.79
CA ARG A 69 -4.76 13.48 10.06
C ARG A 69 -6.06 13.16 10.80
N LYS A 70 -7.07 14.02 10.63
CA LYS A 70 -8.40 13.83 11.23
C LYS A 70 -9.32 12.92 10.40
N SER A 71 -9.02 12.76 9.11
CA SER A 71 -9.85 11.99 8.18
C SER A 71 -9.41 10.52 8.14
N GLU A 72 -10.39 9.62 8.05
CA GLU A 72 -10.16 8.20 7.75
C GLU A 72 -10.25 7.92 6.24
N LEU A 73 -10.42 8.94 5.40
CA LEU A 73 -10.38 8.81 3.94
C LEU A 73 -8.94 8.74 3.44
N PHE A 74 -8.74 8.08 2.30
CA PHE A 74 -7.45 8.07 1.60
C PHE A 74 -6.94 9.51 1.36
N GLN A 75 -5.67 9.74 1.65
CA GLN A 75 -5.01 11.04 1.55
C GLN A 75 -4.18 11.11 0.26
N ASP A 76 -4.78 11.62 -0.82
CA ASP A 76 -4.12 11.70 -2.14
C ASP A 76 -2.81 12.54 -2.09
N ASP A 77 -2.69 13.48 -1.13
CA ASP A 77 -1.49 14.31 -0.94
C ASP A 77 -0.33 13.58 -0.25
N LEU A 78 -0.61 12.58 0.59
CA LEU A 78 0.42 11.79 1.27
C LEU A 78 0.92 10.61 0.43
N PHE A 79 0.08 10.16 -0.51
CA PHE A 79 0.28 8.94 -1.27
C PHE A 79 0.16 9.21 -2.78
N PRO A 80 1.10 9.95 -3.38
CA PRO A 80 1.20 10.06 -4.82
C PRO A 80 1.48 8.69 -5.44
N ASP A 81 1.32 8.58 -6.76
CA ASP A 81 1.64 7.36 -7.50
C ASP A 81 3.08 6.90 -7.18
N THR A 82 3.22 5.64 -6.80
CA THR A 82 4.47 5.06 -6.28
C THR A 82 4.99 3.99 -7.22
N PHE A 83 6.28 3.63 -7.08
CA PHE A 83 6.88 2.53 -7.83
C PHE A 83 6.10 1.22 -7.66
N SER A 84 5.85 0.56 -8.79
CA SER A 84 5.30 -0.78 -8.92
C SER A 84 6.33 -1.84 -8.54
N GLU A 85 5.86 -3.06 -8.28
CA GLU A 85 6.72 -4.25 -8.15
C GLU A 85 7.19 -4.77 -9.52
N THR A 86 6.62 -4.26 -10.61
CA THR A 86 6.96 -4.65 -11.98
C THR A 86 8.13 -3.83 -12.52
N ALA A 87 9.14 -4.50 -13.05
CA ALA A 87 10.24 -3.84 -13.74
C ALA A 87 9.73 -3.06 -14.97
N SER A 88 10.27 -1.85 -15.20
CA SER A 88 9.91 -1.01 -16.35
C SER A 88 10.55 -1.48 -17.67
N MET A 89 11.66 -2.21 -17.60
CA MET A 89 12.39 -2.72 -18.76
C MET A 89 13.05 -4.07 -18.47
N SER A 90 13.46 -4.76 -19.53
CA SER A 90 14.25 -5.98 -19.42
C SER A 90 15.72 -5.69 -19.09
N ALA A 91 16.44 -6.70 -18.60
CA ALA A 91 17.88 -6.58 -18.36
C ALA A 91 18.66 -6.26 -19.65
N GLN A 92 18.28 -6.86 -20.78
CA GLN A 92 18.94 -6.61 -22.07
C GLN A 92 18.75 -5.16 -22.51
N ASP A 93 17.53 -4.61 -22.36
CA ASP A 93 17.25 -3.22 -22.70
C ASP A 93 18.08 -2.25 -21.85
N PHE A 94 18.25 -2.55 -20.56
CA PHE A 94 19.11 -1.78 -19.67
C PHE A 94 20.58 -1.85 -20.09
N GLU A 95 21.09 -3.05 -20.41
CA GLU A 95 22.46 -3.26 -20.90
C GLU A 95 22.72 -2.52 -22.23
N ASP A 96 21.72 -2.47 -23.11
CA ASP A 96 21.75 -1.72 -24.37
C ASP A 96 21.69 -0.19 -24.14
N GLY A 97 21.58 0.26 -22.88
CA GLY A 97 21.55 1.67 -22.50
C GLY A 97 20.19 2.35 -22.71
N LYS A 98 19.10 1.58 -22.85
CA LYS A 98 17.76 2.16 -22.92
C LYS A 98 17.35 2.74 -21.57
N ILE A 99 16.58 3.82 -21.62
CA ILE A 99 16.05 4.50 -20.43
C ILE A 99 14.53 4.42 -20.50
N SER A 100 13.92 3.99 -19.41
CA SER A 100 12.47 3.92 -19.24
C SER A 100 12.14 4.42 -17.85
N ASP A 101 11.08 5.22 -17.74
CA ASP A 101 10.57 5.64 -16.46
C ASP A 101 10.08 4.42 -15.66
N PRO A 102 10.20 4.45 -14.33
CA PRO A 102 9.67 3.40 -13.47
C PRO A 102 8.17 3.21 -13.66
N ALA A 103 7.71 1.96 -13.63
CA ALA A 103 6.27 1.68 -13.62
C ALA A 103 5.67 2.21 -12.31
N LEU A 104 4.63 3.03 -12.42
CA LEU A 104 3.94 3.62 -11.26
C LEU A 104 2.57 2.98 -11.06
N ILE A 105 2.14 2.91 -9.80
CA ILE A 105 0.83 2.42 -9.37
C ILE A 105 0.17 3.43 -8.44
N ASN A 106 -1.16 3.53 -8.58
CA ASN A 106 -1.97 4.32 -7.68
C ASN A 106 -2.47 3.46 -6.50
N LEU A 107 -2.04 3.81 -5.28
CA LEU A 107 -2.33 3.04 -4.07
C LEU A 107 -3.82 2.97 -3.71
N LYS A 108 -4.63 3.92 -4.18
CA LYS A 108 -6.08 3.95 -3.94
C LYS A 108 -6.83 2.86 -4.70
N THR A 109 -6.33 2.51 -5.88
CA THR A 109 -6.96 1.53 -6.78
C THR A 109 -6.16 0.23 -6.90
N TYR A 110 -5.02 0.14 -6.21
CA TYR A 110 -4.15 -1.04 -6.27
C TYR A 110 -4.83 -2.26 -5.64
N ILE A 111 -4.71 -3.40 -6.30
CA ILE A 111 -5.16 -4.70 -5.82
C ILE A 111 -3.90 -5.55 -5.64
N PHE A 112 -3.69 -6.04 -4.43
CA PHE A 112 -2.54 -6.88 -4.12
C PHE A 112 -2.64 -8.23 -4.86
N PRO A 113 -1.51 -8.90 -5.12
CA PRO A 113 -1.49 -10.20 -5.82
C PRO A 113 -2.31 -11.30 -5.14
N ASP A 114 -2.52 -11.21 -3.83
CA ASP A 114 -3.38 -12.11 -3.05
C ASP A 114 -4.88 -11.80 -3.19
N GLY A 115 -5.24 -10.85 -4.06
CA GLY A 115 -6.61 -10.38 -4.28
C GLY A 115 -7.11 -9.42 -3.20
N THR A 116 -6.28 -9.10 -2.20
CA THR A 116 -6.67 -8.12 -1.19
C THR A 116 -6.62 -6.72 -1.78
N THR A 117 -7.59 -5.90 -1.41
CA THR A 117 -7.48 -4.45 -1.55
C THR A 117 -6.88 -3.90 -0.27
N PRO A 118 -6.23 -2.71 -0.30
CA PRO A 118 -5.81 -2.03 0.93
C PRO A 118 -7.02 -1.89 1.87
N SER A 119 -7.08 -2.78 2.86
CA SER A 119 -8.23 -2.98 3.73
C SER A 119 -8.09 -2.13 4.98
N ILE A 120 -9.23 -1.55 5.40
CA ILE A 120 -9.43 -0.87 6.68
C ILE A 120 -9.32 -1.92 7.81
N THR A 121 -8.11 -2.37 8.09
CA THR A 121 -7.84 -3.07 9.33
C THR A 121 -6.94 -2.16 10.14
N ARG A 122 -7.50 -1.63 11.23
CA ARG A 122 -6.69 -1.01 12.28
C ARG A 122 -5.74 -2.10 12.78
N SER A 123 -4.53 -2.15 12.24
CA SER A 123 -3.44 -2.90 12.85
C SER A 123 -3.21 -2.25 14.20
N SER A 124 -3.69 -2.90 15.24
CA SER A 124 -3.54 -2.47 16.62
C SER A 124 -2.11 -2.72 17.09
N THR A 125 -1.11 -2.23 16.37
CA THR A 125 0.25 -2.14 16.89
C THR A 125 0.36 -0.80 17.58
N LEU A 126 -0.22 -0.76 18.78
CA LEU A 126 -0.31 0.40 19.64
C LEU A 126 1.08 0.81 20.11
N ILE A 127 1.51 2.03 19.76
CA ILE A 127 2.26 2.84 20.70
C ILE A 127 1.25 3.28 21.77
N ASN A 128 1.32 2.62 22.94
CA ASN A 128 0.81 3.10 24.22
C ASN A 128 -0.72 3.25 24.34
N ARG A 129 -1.45 2.16 24.64
CA ARG A 129 -2.80 2.27 25.22
C ARG A 129 -3.08 1.12 26.19
N ARG A 130 -3.34 1.48 27.46
CA ARG A 130 -3.86 0.59 28.50
C ARG A 130 -5.15 -0.07 28.03
N GLU A 131 -5.28 -1.36 28.31
CA GLU A 131 -6.40 -2.22 27.93
C GLU A 131 -7.75 -1.71 28.46
N THR A 132 -8.75 -1.68 27.58
CA THR A 132 -10.14 -1.98 27.95
C THR A 132 -10.83 -2.73 26.80
N THR A 133 -11.41 -3.86 27.16
CA THR A 133 -12.17 -4.88 26.41
C THR A 133 -13.29 -4.36 25.50
N THR A 134 -13.29 -4.68 24.20
CA THR A 134 -14.46 -4.81 23.26
C THR A 134 -13.95 -5.12 21.83
N ASP A 135 -14.56 -5.86 20.91
CA ASP A 135 -15.84 -6.58 20.80
C ASP A 135 -15.73 -7.56 19.61
N ARG A 136 -16.18 -8.82 19.72
CA ARG A 136 -16.02 -9.88 18.69
C ARG A 136 -17.00 -9.78 17.51
N ARG A 137 -18.01 -8.89 17.58
CA ARG A 137 -19.11 -8.82 16.60
C ARG A 137 -18.77 -8.08 15.31
N THR A 138 -17.78 -7.19 15.32
CA THR A 138 -17.41 -6.37 14.15
C THR A 138 -16.68 -7.19 13.07
N LEU A 139 -15.93 -8.22 13.44
CA LEU A 139 -15.17 -9.06 12.51
C LEU A 139 -16.05 -9.95 11.60
N GLN A 140 -17.20 -10.41 12.10
CA GLN A 140 -18.12 -11.21 11.28
C GLN A 140 -18.85 -10.39 10.23
N SER A 141 -19.20 -9.13 10.53
CA SER A 141 -19.86 -8.22 9.58
C SER A 141 -18.97 -7.91 8.36
N SER A 142 -17.68 -7.67 8.61
CA SER A 142 -16.71 -7.37 7.55
C SER A 142 -16.46 -8.57 6.62
N GLN A 143 -16.42 -9.80 7.14
CA GLN A 143 -16.26 -11.00 6.28
C GLN A 143 -17.47 -11.21 5.36
N SER A 144 -18.69 -10.99 5.85
CA SER A 144 -19.91 -11.12 5.05
C SER A 144 -19.96 -10.13 3.88
N MET A 145 -19.49 -8.89 4.09
CA MET A 145 -19.43 -7.89 3.02
C MET A 145 -18.39 -8.25 1.95
N VAL A 146 -17.23 -8.78 2.34
CA VAL A 146 -16.17 -9.16 1.38
C VAL A 146 -16.61 -10.30 0.47
N LEU A 147 -17.31 -11.31 1.01
CA LEU A 147 -17.89 -12.39 0.21
C LEU A 147 -18.89 -11.87 -0.83
N ASN A 148 -19.78 -10.96 -0.43
CA ASN A 148 -20.76 -10.37 -1.35
C ASN A 148 -20.10 -9.57 -2.49
N ILE A 149 -18.96 -8.91 -2.24
CA ILE A 149 -18.22 -8.17 -3.27
C ILE A 149 -17.57 -9.13 -4.27
N PHE A 150 -17.02 -10.24 -3.80
CA PHE A 150 -16.43 -11.26 -4.67
C PHE A 150 -17.47 -11.91 -5.59
N ASP A 151 -18.65 -12.21 -5.04
CA ASP A 151 -19.76 -12.78 -5.79
C ASP A 151 -20.25 -11.80 -6.87
N MET A 152 -20.41 -10.52 -6.53
CA MET A 152 -20.76 -9.47 -7.51
C MET A 152 -19.73 -9.31 -8.63
N ASN A 153 -18.43 -9.33 -8.30
CA ASN A 153 -17.38 -9.19 -9.30
C ASN A 153 -17.34 -10.39 -10.25
N THR A 154 -17.62 -11.60 -9.73
CA THR A 154 -17.74 -12.81 -10.54
C THR A 154 -18.92 -12.72 -11.50
N GLU A 155 -20.08 -12.28 -11.02
CA GLU A 155 -21.27 -12.07 -11.84
C GLU A 155 -21.04 -11.00 -12.92
N MET A 156 -20.38 -9.89 -12.56
CA MET A 156 -20.03 -8.82 -13.50
C MET A 156 -19.11 -9.31 -14.62
N ASN A 157 -18.13 -10.16 -14.31
CA ASN A 157 -17.23 -10.74 -15.31
C ASN A 157 -17.96 -11.72 -16.24
N ASN A 158 -18.87 -12.53 -15.71
CA ASN A 158 -19.70 -13.43 -16.51
C ASN A 158 -20.62 -12.65 -17.46
N LEU A 159 -21.25 -11.56 -16.98
CA LEU A 159 -22.06 -10.67 -17.80
C LEU A 159 -21.24 -10.02 -18.92
N LYS A 160 -20.04 -9.54 -18.62
CA LYS A 160 -19.13 -8.98 -19.64
C LYS A 160 -18.78 -10.01 -20.73
N ALA A 161 -18.54 -11.26 -20.35
CA ALA A 161 -18.23 -12.33 -21.29
C ALA A 161 -19.43 -12.63 -22.21
N GLU A 162 -20.65 -12.69 -21.68
CA GLU A 162 -21.84 -12.95 -22.50
C GLU A 162 -22.17 -11.78 -23.43
N VAL A 163 -22.02 -10.54 -22.96
CA VAL A 163 -22.17 -9.35 -23.81
C VAL A 163 -21.18 -9.39 -24.98
N ALA A 164 -19.93 -9.78 -24.74
CA ALA A 164 -18.93 -9.93 -25.81
C ALA A 164 -19.35 -10.98 -26.84
N ARG A 165 -19.85 -12.13 -26.37
CA ARG A 165 -20.32 -13.23 -27.23
C ARG A 165 -21.52 -12.81 -28.09
N LEU A 166 -22.52 -12.15 -27.49
CA LEU A 166 -23.69 -11.67 -28.21
C LEU A 166 -23.31 -10.60 -29.24
N THR A 167 -22.39 -9.71 -28.88
CA THR A 167 -21.87 -8.68 -29.81
C THR A 167 -21.22 -9.32 -31.03
N GLN A 168 -20.40 -10.36 -30.82
CA GLN A 168 -19.74 -11.08 -31.91
C GLN A 168 -20.74 -11.86 -32.79
N LEU A 169 -21.78 -12.45 -32.19
CA LEU A 169 -22.85 -13.13 -32.92
C LEU A 169 -23.66 -12.14 -33.77
N VAL A 170 -24.03 -10.99 -33.21
CA VAL A 170 -24.73 -9.93 -33.94
C VAL A 170 -23.89 -9.45 -35.12
N GLN A 171 -22.59 -9.22 -34.92
CA GLN A 171 -21.69 -8.83 -36.01
C GLN A 171 -21.66 -9.88 -37.13
N THR A 172 -21.54 -11.15 -36.77
CA THR A 172 -21.51 -12.25 -37.76
C THR A 172 -22.84 -12.38 -38.54
N LEU A 173 -23.97 -12.08 -37.90
CA LEU A 173 -25.27 -12.08 -38.56
C LEU A 173 -25.45 -10.87 -39.49
N VAL A 174 -24.95 -9.70 -39.09
CA VAL A 174 -24.92 -8.50 -39.93
C VAL A 174 -24.06 -8.74 -41.17
N ASP A 175 -22.87 -9.33 -41.01
CA ASP A 175 -21.94 -9.62 -42.12
C ASP A 175 -22.50 -10.65 -43.11
N LYS A 176 -23.41 -11.54 -42.66
CA LYS A 176 -24.08 -12.52 -43.53
C LYS A 176 -25.28 -11.96 -44.32
N GLN A 177 -25.73 -10.74 -44.00
CA GLN A 177 -26.83 -10.08 -44.71
C GLN A 177 -26.39 -9.01 -45.72
N GLN A 178 -25.07 -8.80 -45.88
CA GLN A 178 -24.46 -8.07 -46.99
C GLN A 178 -23.98 -9.05 -48.07
#